data_AF-A0A9P6JS56-F1
#
_entry.id   AF-A0A9P6JS56-F1
#
_cell.length_a   1.000
_cell.length_b   1.000
_cell.length_c   1.000
_cell.angle_alpha   90.00
_cell.angle_beta   90.00
_cell.angle_gamma   90.00
#
_symmetry.space_group_name_H-M   'P 1'
#
loop_
_entity.id
_entity.type
_entity.pdbx_description
1 polymer ?
#
loop_
_entity_poly.entity_id
_entity_poly.type
_entity_poly.pdbx_seq_one_letter_code
_entity_poly.pdbx_strand_id
1 'polypeptide(L)'
;MAPQQDIIIAIMGATGVGKSKIIDKLTQKTSWSGDSLASVTQSVRSIKTRVEGTEITLVDTPGFDDTHKSDLHVLHAISDWLEAKYRKGVCLSGLLYVQRISDNRLAGTAHHNLKMFGKLCGGEEEVGRKVVFVSTMWDKTAEDKGERREVELKKYWQPMIDLGARTARSNGSRESAQNIILDLLKAQTKYQSKNPVLIQEEIVTLNRSLVETEAAQALYTDIQKLLRQHKQTLTSLERAADRVDNPESAAQLQKQREAIESELAKTFEESRKLKIGWLRRFLRLFQKRARGVSGYPVLAEFCRLKRTCHSVDWLRAWWGKPVMEAR
;
A
#
# COMPACT_ATOMS: atom_id res chain seq x y z
N MET A 1 23.60 -13.16 -29.38
CA MET A 1 22.27 -13.37 -28.77
C MET A 1 22.00 -12.20 -27.84
N ALA A 2 20.89 -11.48 -28.00
CA ALA A 2 20.50 -10.47 -27.02
C ALA A 2 20.32 -11.14 -25.64
N PRO A 3 20.75 -10.52 -24.53
CA PRO A 3 20.60 -11.13 -23.22
C PRO A 3 19.13 -11.46 -22.96
N GLN A 4 18.85 -12.72 -22.64
CA GLN A 4 17.53 -13.20 -22.28
C GLN A 4 17.09 -12.45 -21.02
N GLN A 5 16.07 -11.61 -21.15
CA GLN A 5 15.64 -10.74 -20.06
C GLN A 5 14.84 -11.52 -19.02
N ASP A 6 15.10 -11.21 -17.75
CA ASP A 6 14.36 -11.75 -16.62
C ASP A 6 12.89 -11.27 -16.70
N ILE A 7 11.95 -12.21 -16.82
CA ILE A 7 10.52 -11.92 -16.68
C ILE A 7 10.22 -11.80 -15.19
N ILE A 8 9.76 -10.63 -14.74
CA ILE A 8 9.48 -10.37 -13.32
C ILE A 8 8.00 -10.10 -13.11
N ILE A 9 7.39 -10.88 -12.23
CA ILE A 9 5.97 -10.78 -11.89
C ILE A 9 5.84 -10.54 -10.39
N ALA A 10 5.31 -9.38 -10.01
CA ALA A 10 5.05 -9.04 -8.62
C ALA A 10 3.61 -9.34 -8.23
N ILE A 11 3.42 -9.80 -7.00
CA ILE A 11 2.11 -10.16 -6.45
C ILE A 11 1.82 -9.19 -5.31
N MET A 12 0.73 -8.44 -5.45
CA MET A 12 0.29 -7.38 -4.53
C MET A 12 -1.12 -7.67 -4.03
N GLY A 13 -1.51 -7.04 -2.92
CA GLY A 13 -2.80 -7.22 -2.28
C GLY A 13 -2.69 -7.23 -0.76
N ALA A 14 -3.82 -7.21 -0.06
CA ALA A 14 -3.86 -7.14 1.39
C ALA A 14 -3.19 -8.34 2.09
N THR A 15 -2.91 -8.23 3.37
CA THR A 15 -2.39 -9.33 4.19
C THR A 15 -3.42 -10.47 4.24
N GLY A 16 -2.95 -11.72 4.15
CA GLY A 16 -3.81 -12.92 4.22
C GLY A 16 -4.60 -13.27 2.95
N VAL A 17 -4.44 -12.54 1.83
CA VAL A 17 -5.19 -12.83 0.58
C VAL A 17 -4.65 -14.03 -0.23
N GLY A 18 -3.55 -14.64 0.19
CA GLY A 18 -2.97 -15.82 -0.47
C GLY A 18 -1.82 -15.54 -1.46
N LYS A 19 -1.16 -14.38 -1.40
CA LYS A 19 0.00 -14.03 -2.26
C LYS A 19 1.11 -15.09 -2.25
N SER A 20 1.63 -15.39 -1.06
CA SER A 20 2.68 -16.40 -0.88
C SER A 20 2.20 -17.82 -1.22
N LYS A 21 0.89 -18.10 -1.09
CA LYS A 21 0.31 -19.39 -1.47
C LYS A 21 0.37 -19.62 -2.98
N ILE A 22 0.12 -18.58 -3.79
CA ILE A 22 0.28 -18.65 -5.26
C ILE A 22 1.73 -18.99 -5.62
N ILE A 23 2.71 -18.38 -4.95
CA ILE A 23 4.14 -18.65 -5.15
C ILE A 23 4.48 -20.09 -4.77
N ASP A 24 4.03 -20.55 -3.61
CA ASP A 24 4.25 -21.93 -3.15
C ASP A 24 3.70 -22.95 -4.16
N LYS A 25 2.51 -22.69 -4.71
CA LYS A 25 1.91 -23.56 -5.74
C LYS A 25 2.71 -23.55 -7.04
N LEU A 26 3.20 -22.40 -7.50
CA LEU A 26 4.02 -22.28 -8.70
C LEU A 26 5.42 -22.90 -8.54
N THR A 27 6.00 -22.78 -7.35
CA THR A 27 7.37 -23.25 -7.06
C THR A 27 7.40 -24.70 -6.55
N GLN A 28 6.25 -25.25 -6.16
CA GLN A 28 6.12 -26.53 -5.45
C GLN A 28 6.95 -26.58 -4.15
N LYS A 29 7.12 -25.43 -3.51
CA LYS A 29 7.78 -25.28 -2.20
C LYS A 29 6.75 -24.83 -1.18
N THR A 30 6.99 -25.12 0.10
CA THR A 30 6.12 -24.70 1.22
C THR A 30 6.79 -23.66 2.11
N SER A 31 7.84 -23.00 1.62
CA SER A 31 8.69 -22.14 2.43
C SER A 31 8.20 -20.69 2.55
N TRP A 32 7.15 -20.29 1.83
CA TRP A 32 6.71 -18.89 1.75
C TRP A 32 5.40 -18.61 2.48
N SER A 33 4.40 -19.51 2.39
CA SER A 33 3.22 -19.44 3.25
C SER A 33 3.53 -20.06 4.63
N GLY A 34 3.62 -19.23 5.65
CA GLY A 34 3.56 -19.69 7.05
C GLY A 34 2.11 -19.68 7.54
N ASP A 35 1.72 -20.68 8.33
CA ASP A 35 0.37 -20.81 8.89
C ASP A 35 0.11 -19.89 10.11
N SER A 36 0.98 -18.90 10.35
CA SER A 36 0.85 -17.97 11.47
C SER A 36 -0.07 -16.79 11.13
N LEU A 37 -0.87 -16.37 12.10
CA LEU A 37 -1.72 -15.17 12.03
C LEU A 37 -0.90 -13.87 11.89
N ALA A 38 0.38 -13.89 12.23
CA ALA A 38 1.30 -12.78 12.00
C ALA A 38 1.76 -12.79 10.54
N SER A 39 1.72 -11.62 9.89
CA SER A 39 2.21 -11.42 8.51
C SER A 39 3.62 -11.99 8.33
N VAL A 40 3.71 -13.10 7.60
CA VAL A 40 4.95 -13.88 7.40
C VAL A 40 5.93 -13.11 6.51
N THR A 41 5.41 -12.30 5.58
CA THR A 41 6.23 -11.56 4.60
C THR A 41 6.55 -10.17 5.13
N GLN A 42 7.67 -10.08 5.86
CA GLN A 42 8.16 -8.83 6.44
C GLN A 42 8.97 -7.95 5.45
N SER A 43 9.34 -8.47 4.28
CA SER A 43 10.13 -7.76 3.28
C SER A 43 9.75 -8.26 1.88
N VAL A 44 10.06 -7.48 0.84
CA VAL A 44 9.95 -7.96 -0.54
C VAL A 44 10.94 -9.12 -0.74
N ARG A 45 10.46 -10.24 -1.27
CA ARG A 45 11.27 -11.44 -1.51
C ARG A 45 10.99 -11.94 -2.93
N SER A 46 11.97 -12.55 -3.57
CA SER A 46 11.81 -13.05 -4.94
C SER A 46 12.37 -14.46 -5.13
N ILE A 47 11.75 -15.24 -6.00
CA ILE A 47 12.17 -16.60 -6.35
C ILE A 47 12.07 -16.83 -7.85
N LYS A 48 13.11 -17.45 -8.42
CA LYS A 48 13.08 -17.93 -9.80
C LYS A 48 12.37 -19.27 -9.88
N THR A 49 11.52 -19.43 -10.88
CA THR A 49 10.85 -20.70 -11.21
C THR A 49 10.63 -20.80 -12.72
N ARG A 50 10.17 -21.96 -13.19
CA ARG A 50 9.85 -22.20 -14.59
C ARG A 50 8.38 -22.59 -14.74
N VAL A 51 7.68 -21.92 -15.65
CA VAL A 51 6.28 -22.22 -16.02
C VAL A 51 6.26 -22.51 -17.52
N GLU A 52 5.87 -23.73 -17.92
CA GLU A 52 5.83 -24.17 -19.32
C GLU A 52 7.10 -23.80 -20.13
N GLY A 53 8.27 -24.12 -19.59
CA GLY A 53 9.56 -23.83 -20.24
C GLY A 53 10.08 -22.41 -20.05
N THR A 54 9.24 -21.45 -19.64
CA THR A 54 9.61 -20.04 -19.47
C THR A 54 10.15 -19.78 -18.05
N GLU A 55 11.38 -19.27 -17.94
CA GLU A 55 11.94 -18.84 -16.64
C GLU A 55 11.33 -17.48 -16.24
N ILE A 56 10.81 -17.43 -15.01
CA ILE A 56 10.21 -16.23 -14.42
C ILE A 56 10.75 -16.01 -13.01
N THR A 57 10.76 -14.75 -12.58
CA THR A 57 10.99 -14.33 -11.20
C THR A 57 9.67 -13.89 -10.60
N LEU A 58 9.21 -14.62 -9.59
CA LEU A 58 8.04 -14.26 -8.79
C LEU A 58 8.49 -13.40 -7.61
N VAL A 59 7.79 -12.30 -7.37
CA VAL A 59 8.08 -11.36 -6.28
C VAL A 59 6.92 -11.35 -5.31
N ASP A 60 7.17 -11.84 -4.10
CA ASP A 60 6.26 -11.70 -2.97
C ASP A 60 6.43 -10.32 -2.35
N THR A 61 5.32 -9.63 -2.11
CA THR A 61 5.31 -8.32 -1.47
C THR A 61 4.66 -8.40 -0.09
N PRO A 62 5.09 -7.57 0.88
CA PRO A 62 4.34 -7.38 2.11
C PRO A 62 2.89 -7.01 1.78
N GLY A 63 1.94 -7.50 2.59
CA GLY A 63 0.54 -7.14 2.38
C GLY A 63 0.22 -5.74 2.88
N PHE A 64 -0.65 -5.06 2.14
CA PHE A 64 -1.36 -3.88 2.65
C PHE A 64 -2.35 -4.29 3.75
N ASP A 65 -2.87 -3.33 4.52
CA ASP A 65 -3.82 -3.57 5.61
C ASP A 65 -3.26 -4.54 6.67
N ASP A 66 -2.01 -4.30 7.08
CA ASP A 66 -1.27 -5.10 8.05
C ASP A 66 -1.37 -4.50 9.46
N THR A 67 -1.65 -5.32 10.46
CA THR A 67 -1.79 -4.90 11.86
C THR A 67 -0.51 -4.25 12.44
N HIS A 68 0.66 -4.59 11.88
CA HIS A 68 1.97 -4.16 12.35
C HIS A 68 2.65 -3.14 11.43
N LYS A 69 2.13 -2.91 10.22
CA LYS A 69 2.75 -2.06 9.20
C LYS A 69 1.73 -1.19 8.49
N SER A 70 1.99 0.11 8.42
CA SER A 70 1.26 0.99 7.52
C SER A 70 1.46 0.65 6.04
N ASP A 71 0.43 0.93 5.26
CA ASP A 71 0.44 0.86 3.79
C ASP A 71 1.56 1.74 3.18
N LEU A 72 1.96 2.81 3.86
CA LEU A 72 3.09 3.65 3.45
C LEU A 72 4.42 2.90 3.55
N HIS A 73 4.62 2.15 4.62
CA HIS A 73 5.81 1.32 4.78
C HIS A 73 5.85 0.20 3.74
N VAL A 74 4.70 -0.42 3.44
CA VAL A 74 4.57 -1.42 2.38
C VAL A 74 4.91 -0.82 1.02
N LEU A 75 4.37 0.35 0.69
CA LEU A 75 4.68 1.07 -0.55
C LEU A 75 6.18 1.40 -0.65
N HIS A 76 6.81 1.83 0.44
CA HIS A 76 8.24 2.11 0.47
C HIS A 76 9.07 0.86 0.17
N ALA A 77 8.76 -0.27 0.82
CA ALA A 77 9.47 -1.53 0.58
C ALA A 77 9.37 -2.01 -0.87
N ILE A 78 8.18 -1.85 -1.48
CA ILE A 78 7.95 -2.19 -2.90
C ILE A 78 8.74 -1.23 -3.81
N SER A 79 8.73 0.06 -3.50
CA SER A 79 9.38 1.10 -4.29
C SER A 79 10.90 0.97 -4.28
N ASP A 80 11.51 0.76 -3.11
CA ASP A 80 12.96 0.53 -2.98
C ASP A 80 13.40 -0.68 -3.81
N TRP A 81 12.61 -1.75 -3.77
CA TRP A 81 12.89 -2.96 -4.54
C TRP A 81 12.78 -2.72 -6.05
N LEU A 82 11.72 -2.04 -6.50
CA LEU A 82 11.49 -1.71 -7.91
C LEU A 82 12.54 -0.74 -8.45
N GLU A 83 12.94 0.25 -7.66
CA GLU A 83 14.01 1.20 -7.97
C GLU A 83 15.33 0.47 -8.19
N ALA A 84 15.74 -0.37 -7.23
CA ALA A 84 17.00 -1.12 -7.30
C ALA A 84 17.07 -2.05 -8.51
N LYS A 85 15.93 -2.58 -8.98
CA LYS A 85 15.84 -3.37 -10.23
C LYS A 85 15.86 -2.50 -11.46
N TYR A 86 15.11 -1.40 -11.48
CA TYR A 86 14.99 -0.57 -12.67
C TYR A 86 16.27 0.21 -12.99
N ARG A 87 17.03 0.63 -11.96
CA ARG A 87 18.40 1.18 -12.15
C ARG A 87 19.36 0.21 -12.85
N LYS A 88 19.05 -1.09 -12.87
CA LYS A 88 19.79 -2.13 -13.60
C LYS A 88 19.17 -2.46 -14.96
N GLY A 89 18.24 -1.63 -15.45
CA GLY A 89 17.56 -1.82 -16.73
C GLY A 89 16.45 -2.88 -16.70
N VAL A 90 15.96 -3.28 -15.53
CA VAL A 90 14.93 -4.32 -15.39
C VAL A 90 13.56 -3.71 -15.12
N CYS A 91 12.64 -3.88 -16.07
CA CYS A 91 11.24 -3.48 -15.93
C CYS A 91 10.39 -4.60 -15.33
N LEU A 92 9.37 -4.23 -14.56
CA LEU A 92 8.37 -5.20 -14.13
C LEU A 92 7.54 -5.67 -15.34
N SER A 93 7.46 -6.98 -15.52
CA SER A 93 6.75 -7.62 -16.64
C SER A 93 5.26 -7.78 -16.32
N GLY A 94 4.91 -8.08 -15.06
CA GLY A 94 3.51 -8.25 -14.67
C GLY A 94 3.22 -7.98 -13.19
N LEU A 95 1.95 -7.71 -12.92
CA LEU A 95 1.38 -7.43 -11.62
C LEU A 95 0.14 -8.27 -11.42
N LEU A 96 0.13 -9.08 -10.36
CA LEU A 96 -1.07 -9.75 -9.88
C LEU A 96 -1.60 -8.97 -8.67
N TYR A 97 -2.83 -8.46 -8.75
CA TYR A 97 -3.50 -7.88 -7.58
C TYR A 97 -4.50 -8.89 -7.02
N VAL A 98 -4.26 -9.38 -5.81
CA VAL A 98 -4.95 -10.52 -5.22
C VAL A 98 -5.98 -10.07 -4.19
N GLN A 99 -7.22 -10.56 -4.30
CA GLN A 99 -8.31 -10.28 -3.38
C GLN A 99 -9.06 -11.57 -3.02
N ARG A 100 -9.49 -11.73 -1.76
CA ARG A 100 -10.34 -12.85 -1.36
C ARG A 100 -11.78 -12.63 -1.81
N ILE A 101 -12.40 -13.68 -2.34
CA ILE A 101 -13.83 -13.70 -2.66
C ILE A 101 -14.70 -14.05 -1.44
N SER A 102 -14.09 -14.65 -0.41
CA SER A 102 -14.74 -15.02 0.83
C SER A 102 -15.11 -13.83 1.72
N ASP A 103 -14.53 -12.65 1.48
CA ASP A 103 -14.77 -11.48 2.32
C ASP A 103 -16.20 -10.96 2.13
N ASN A 104 -16.93 -10.81 3.23
CA ASN A 104 -18.32 -10.34 3.21
C ASN A 104 -18.44 -8.85 2.86
N ARG A 105 -17.35 -8.10 2.99
CA ARG A 105 -17.28 -6.66 2.72
C ARG A 105 -15.91 -6.35 2.15
N LEU A 106 -15.87 -5.55 1.09
CA LEU A 106 -14.63 -4.86 0.73
C LEU A 106 -14.44 -3.74 1.75
N ALA A 107 -13.47 -3.87 2.64
CA ALA A 107 -13.16 -2.81 3.61
C ALA A 107 -12.79 -1.52 2.87
N GLY A 108 -13.05 -0.35 3.48
CA GLY A 108 -12.68 0.94 2.87
C GLY A 108 -11.18 1.00 2.49
N THR A 109 -10.33 0.37 3.31
CA THR A 109 -8.89 0.18 3.07
C THR A 109 -8.60 -0.51 1.73
N ALA A 110 -9.38 -1.51 1.33
CA ALA A 110 -9.19 -2.22 0.07
C ALA A 110 -9.45 -1.33 -1.16
N HIS A 111 -10.41 -0.40 -1.08
CA HIS A 111 -10.66 0.56 -2.17
C HIS A 111 -9.51 1.57 -2.31
N HIS A 112 -8.99 2.07 -1.18
CA HIS A 112 -7.83 2.97 -1.16
C HIS A 112 -6.58 2.29 -1.73
N ASN A 113 -6.32 1.05 -1.33
CA ASN A 113 -5.21 0.25 -1.83
C ASN A 113 -5.31 -0.03 -3.33
N LEU A 114 -6.52 -0.28 -3.84
CA LEU A 114 -6.76 -0.45 -5.27
C LEU A 114 -6.49 0.84 -6.06
N LYS A 115 -6.92 1.99 -5.53
CA LYS A 115 -6.66 3.29 -6.16
C LYS A 115 -5.16 3.60 -6.21
N MET A 116 -4.43 3.39 -5.11
CA MET A 116 -2.98 3.53 -5.07
C MET A 116 -2.30 2.55 -6.04
N PHE A 117 -2.76 1.30 -6.10
CA PHE A 117 -2.25 0.31 -7.04
C PHE A 117 -2.41 0.76 -8.50
N GLY A 118 -3.56 1.32 -8.88
CA GLY A 118 -3.75 1.90 -10.22
C GLY A 118 -2.74 3.00 -10.51
N LYS A 119 -2.50 3.90 -9.54
CA LYS A 119 -1.49 4.96 -9.64
C LYS A 119 -0.05 4.44 -9.69
N LEU A 120 0.23 3.28 -9.10
CA LEU A 120 1.53 2.62 -9.20
C LEU A 120 1.77 2.04 -10.61
N CYS A 121 0.71 1.49 -11.22
CA CYS A 121 0.78 0.81 -12.51
C CYS A 121 1.05 1.76 -13.68
N GLY A 122 0.25 2.83 -13.81
CA GLY A 122 0.32 3.78 -14.92
C GLY A 122 -0.93 3.83 -15.77
N GLY A 123 -0.77 4.04 -17.07
CA GLY A 123 -1.85 4.27 -18.03
C GLY A 123 -2.36 2.99 -18.69
N GLU A 124 -3.11 3.18 -19.78
CA GLU A 124 -3.76 2.10 -20.54
C GLU A 124 -2.76 1.05 -21.05
N GLU A 125 -1.62 1.48 -21.61
CA GLU A 125 -0.61 0.55 -22.14
C GLU A 125 0.01 -0.32 -21.03
N GLU A 126 0.38 0.28 -19.90
CA GLU A 126 0.98 -0.45 -18.78
C GLU A 126 -0.03 -1.40 -18.13
N VAL A 127 -1.24 -0.89 -17.85
CA VAL A 127 -2.29 -1.66 -17.16
C VAL A 127 -2.75 -2.82 -18.03
N GLY A 128 -3.12 -2.56 -19.28
CA GLY A 128 -3.66 -3.55 -20.20
C GLY A 128 -2.70 -4.70 -20.47
N ARG A 129 -1.40 -4.44 -20.46
CA ARG A 129 -0.40 -5.48 -20.65
C ARG A 129 -0.08 -6.25 -19.38
N LYS A 130 0.08 -5.55 -18.25
CA LYS A 130 0.79 -6.09 -17.08
C LYS A 130 -0.12 -6.53 -15.96
N VAL A 131 -1.36 -6.04 -15.89
CA VAL A 131 -2.19 -6.22 -14.69
C VAL A 131 -3.18 -7.36 -14.86
N VAL A 132 -3.20 -8.24 -13.85
CA VAL A 132 -4.25 -9.25 -13.67
C VAL A 132 -4.79 -9.16 -12.25
N PHE A 133 -6.09 -8.95 -12.11
CA PHE A 133 -6.79 -9.10 -10.85
C PHE A 133 -7.09 -10.57 -10.59
N VAL A 134 -6.73 -11.07 -9.41
CA VAL A 134 -6.87 -12.48 -9.06
C VAL A 134 -7.79 -12.60 -7.84
N SER A 135 -8.90 -13.33 -7.99
CA SER A 135 -9.76 -13.70 -6.87
C SER A 135 -9.34 -15.03 -6.25
N THR A 136 -9.22 -15.11 -4.92
CA THR A 136 -8.78 -16.30 -4.17
C THR A 136 -9.82 -16.76 -3.16
N MET A 137 -9.56 -17.89 -2.49
CA MET A 137 -10.41 -18.49 -1.45
C MET A 137 -11.81 -18.88 -1.93
N TRP A 138 -11.89 -19.33 -3.18
CA TRP A 138 -13.11 -19.91 -3.75
C TRP A 138 -13.56 -21.18 -3.00
N ASP A 139 -12.64 -21.89 -2.35
CA ASP A 139 -12.92 -23.04 -1.48
C ASP A 139 -13.56 -22.66 -0.12
N LYS A 140 -13.61 -21.36 0.21
CA LYS A 140 -14.16 -20.85 1.48
C LYS A 140 -15.53 -20.18 1.34
N THR A 141 -16.15 -20.25 0.16
CA THR A 141 -17.50 -19.72 -0.07
C THR A 141 -18.30 -20.69 -0.94
N ALA A 142 -19.62 -20.70 -0.78
CA ALA A 142 -20.50 -21.36 -1.74
C ALA A 142 -20.36 -20.71 -3.13
N GLU A 143 -20.44 -21.52 -4.19
CA GLU A 143 -20.18 -21.11 -5.57
C GLU A 143 -21.10 -19.97 -6.00
N ASP A 144 -22.41 -20.13 -5.84
CA ASP A 144 -23.43 -19.13 -6.18
C ASP A 144 -23.18 -17.78 -5.48
N LYS A 145 -22.77 -17.84 -4.21
CA LYS A 145 -22.41 -16.66 -3.41
C LYS A 145 -21.11 -16.03 -3.90
N GLY A 146 -20.12 -16.84 -4.26
CA GLY A 146 -18.84 -16.40 -4.81
C GLY A 146 -19.03 -15.68 -6.15
N GLU A 147 -19.88 -16.20 -7.04
CA GLU A 147 -20.18 -15.58 -8.33
C GLU A 147 -20.85 -14.22 -8.19
N ARG A 148 -21.85 -14.10 -7.30
CA ARG A 148 -22.49 -12.80 -7.01
C ARG A 148 -21.48 -11.79 -6.50
N ARG A 149 -20.58 -12.20 -5.61
CA ARG A 149 -19.49 -11.35 -5.10
C ARG A 149 -18.47 -11.01 -6.15
N GLU A 150 -18.21 -11.88 -7.12
CA GLU A 150 -17.27 -11.59 -8.18
C GLU A 150 -17.82 -10.49 -9.09
N VAL A 151 -19.12 -10.50 -9.37
CA VAL A 151 -19.79 -9.41 -10.10
C VAL A 151 -19.64 -8.09 -9.34
N GLU A 152 -19.82 -8.10 -8.02
CA GLU A 152 -19.60 -6.90 -7.19
C GLU A 152 -18.13 -6.46 -7.18
N LEU A 153 -17.21 -7.40 -7.04
CA LEU A 153 -15.77 -7.15 -6.99
C LEU A 153 -15.26 -6.54 -8.30
N LYS A 154 -15.77 -7.01 -9.44
CA LYS A 154 -15.45 -6.46 -10.77
C LYS A 154 -15.86 -5.00 -10.90
N LYS A 155 -16.92 -4.53 -10.22
CA LYS A 155 -17.29 -3.10 -10.21
C LYS A 155 -16.19 -2.22 -9.60
N TYR A 156 -15.48 -2.73 -8.59
CA TYR A 156 -14.34 -2.01 -8.01
C TYR A 156 -13.13 -2.01 -8.94
N TRP A 157 -12.91 -3.12 -9.67
CA TRP A 157 -11.82 -3.25 -10.63
C TRP A 157 -12.11 -2.57 -11.97
N GLN A 158 -13.37 -2.19 -12.23
CA GLN A 158 -13.84 -1.67 -13.51
C GLN A 158 -12.94 -0.56 -14.08
N PRO A 159 -12.51 0.46 -13.31
CA PRO A 159 -11.65 1.52 -13.86
C PRO A 159 -10.33 1.02 -14.46
N MET A 160 -9.81 -0.11 -13.97
CA MET A 160 -8.60 -0.72 -14.52
C MET A 160 -8.91 -1.79 -15.57
N ILE A 161 -10.05 -2.46 -15.49
CA ILE A 161 -10.55 -3.35 -16.55
C ILE A 161 -10.81 -2.55 -17.83
N ASP A 162 -11.35 -1.33 -17.72
CA ASP A 162 -11.54 -0.39 -18.83
C ASP A 162 -10.21 0.01 -19.47
N LEU A 163 -9.12 -0.01 -18.70
CA LEU A 163 -7.74 0.18 -19.18
C LEU A 163 -7.09 -1.14 -19.65
N GLY A 164 -7.87 -2.21 -19.81
CA GLY A 164 -7.42 -3.51 -20.32
C GLY A 164 -6.91 -4.51 -19.28
N ALA A 165 -7.00 -4.22 -17.98
CA ALA A 165 -6.62 -5.20 -16.96
C ALA A 165 -7.47 -6.47 -17.07
N ARG A 166 -6.82 -7.63 -16.92
CA ARG A 166 -7.50 -8.93 -16.95
C ARG A 166 -7.95 -9.34 -15.55
N THR A 167 -8.84 -10.33 -15.50
CA THR A 167 -9.29 -10.95 -14.24
C THR A 167 -9.14 -12.47 -14.32
N ALA A 168 -8.80 -13.12 -13.20
CA ALA A 168 -8.71 -14.56 -13.11
C ALA A 168 -9.15 -15.08 -11.72
N ARG A 169 -9.59 -16.34 -11.66
CA ARG A 169 -9.90 -17.05 -10.42
C ARG A 169 -8.75 -17.99 -10.06
N SER A 170 -8.28 -17.95 -8.83
CA SER A 170 -7.32 -18.92 -8.27
C SER A 170 -8.07 -19.87 -7.33
N ASN A 171 -8.17 -21.14 -7.73
CA ASN A 171 -8.78 -22.20 -6.93
C ASN A 171 -7.79 -22.87 -5.94
N GLY A 172 -6.57 -22.35 -5.83
CA GLY A 172 -5.54 -22.87 -4.92
C GLY A 172 -4.78 -24.09 -5.47
N SER A 173 -5.10 -24.56 -6.68
CA SER A 173 -4.31 -25.56 -7.40
C SER A 173 -3.06 -24.95 -8.05
N ARG A 174 -2.09 -25.80 -8.40
CA ARG A 174 -0.92 -25.39 -9.18
C ARG A 174 -1.32 -24.99 -10.61
N GLU A 175 -2.23 -25.74 -11.21
CA GLU A 175 -2.71 -25.50 -12.57
C GLU A 175 -3.37 -24.13 -12.72
N SER A 176 -4.24 -23.73 -11.78
CA SER A 176 -4.84 -22.39 -11.82
C SER A 176 -3.79 -21.29 -11.69
N ALA A 177 -2.80 -21.47 -10.82
CA ALA A 177 -1.70 -20.53 -10.68
C ALA A 177 -0.86 -20.44 -11.97
N GLN A 178 -0.57 -21.57 -12.63
CA GLN A 178 0.14 -21.60 -13.91
C GLN A 178 -0.67 -20.89 -15.00
N ASN A 179 -1.98 -21.16 -15.11
CA ASN A 179 -2.84 -20.54 -16.11
C ASN A 179 -2.87 -19.01 -15.98
N ILE A 180 -2.92 -18.48 -14.75
CA ILE A 180 -2.83 -17.03 -14.49
C ILE A 180 -1.54 -16.44 -15.06
N ILE A 181 -0.40 -17.12 -14.84
CA ILE A 181 0.90 -16.67 -15.36
C ILE A 181 0.94 -16.80 -16.88
N LEU A 182 0.46 -17.90 -17.45
CA LEU A 182 0.46 -18.12 -18.90
C LEU A 182 -0.37 -17.07 -19.64
N ASP A 183 -1.53 -16.71 -19.10
CA ASP A 183 -2.38 -15.67 -19.70
C ASP A 183 -1.72 -14.29 -19.66
N LEU A 184 -1.00 -13.98 -18.57
CA LEU A 184 -0.19 -12.78 -18.46
C LEU A 184 0.97 -12.78 -19.49
N LEU A 185 1.68 -13.90 -19.65
CA LEU A 185 2.78 -14.03 -20.62
C LEU A 185 2.28 -13.90 -22.06
N LYS A 186 1.15 -14.53 -22.40
CA LYS A 186 0.51 -14.41 -23.73
C LYS A 186 0.10 -12.97 -24.04
N ALA A 187 -0.31 -12.20 -23.03
CA ALA A 187 -0.63 -10.79 -23.25
C ALA A 187 0.63 -9.95 -23.52
N GLN A 188 1.78 -10.31 -22.94
CA GLN A 188 3.03 -9.58 -23.14
C GLN A 188 3.64 -9.77 -24.53
N THR A 189 3.46 -10.93 -25.18
CA THR A 189 4.01 -11.21 -26.51
C THR A 189 3.39 -10.35 -27.60
N LYS A 190 2.21 -9.77 -27.35
CA LYS A 190 1.53 -8.84 -28.28
C LYS A 190 2.20 -7.47 -28.38
N TYR A 191 3.09 -7.11 -27.46
CA TYR A 191 3.68 -5.78 -27.37
C TYR A 191 5.21 -5.83 -27.52
N GLN A 192 5.75 -5.01 -28.43
CA GLN A 192 7.19 -4.98 -28.75
C GLN A 192 8.02 -4.13 -27.79
N SER A 193 7.43 -3.10 -27.17
CA SER A 193 8.09 -2.15 -26.26
C SER A 193 8.33 -2.77 -24.87
N LYS A 194 9.20 -2.18 -24.06
CA LYS A 194 9.46 -2.58 -22.67
C LYS A 194 9.29 -1.40 -21.74
N ASN A 195 8.04 -0.99 -21.56
CA ASN A 195 7.77 0.18 -20.73
C ASN A 195 7.95 -0.19 -19.25
N PRO A 196 8.45 0.71 -18.39
CA PRO A 196 8.36 0.56 -16.94
C PRO A 196 6.89 0.57 -16.46
N VAL A 197 6.63 0.27 -15.20
CA VAL A 197 5.38 0.76 -14.56
C VAL A 197 5.60 2.18 -14.08
N LEU A 198 4.53 2.97 -13.89
CA LEU A 198 4.65 4.40 -13.60
C LEU A 198 5.57 4.70 -12.42
N ILE A 199 5.49 3.95 -11.31
CA ILE A 199 6.35 4.21 -10.15
C ILE A 199 7.86 4.01 -10.45
N GLN A 200 8.20 3.09 -11.35
CA GLN A 200 9.60 2.88 -11.78
C GLN A 200 10.09 4.10 -12.58
N GLU A 201 9.25 4.61 -13.48
CA GLU A 201 9.53 5.81 -14.26
C GLU A 201 9.65 7.05 -13.37
N GLU A 202 8.70 7.27 -12.47
CA GLU A 202 8.68 8.42 -11.56
C GLU A 202 9.94 8.50 -10.71
N ILE A 203 10.35 7.38 -10.08
CA ILE A 203 11.46 7.38 -9.13
C ILE A 203 12.82 7.43 -9.84
N VAL A 204 12.99 6.69 -10.94
CA VAL A 204 14.32 6.55 -11.57
C VAL A 204 14.50 7.49 -12.75
N THR A 205 13.51 7.57 -13.66
CA THR A 205 13.62 8.35 -14.90
C THR A 205 13.34 9.83 -14.62
N LEU A 206 12.25 10.12 -13.90
CA LEU A 206 11.87 11.48 -13.53
C LEU A 206 12.55 11.97 -12.24
N ASN A 207 13.34 11.10 -11.59
CA ASN A 207 14.09 11.38 -10.36
C ASN A 207 13.22 12.01 -9.25
N ARG A 208 11.95 11.59 -9.15
CA ARG A 208 11.05 11.98 -8.07
C ARG A 208 11.38 11.19 -6.81
N SER A 209 11.27 11.84 -5.66
CA SER A 209 11.24 11.11 -4.40
C SER A 209 9.96 10.29 -4.29
N LEU A 210 9.97 9.21 -3.50
CA LEU A 210 8.78 8.36 -3.32
C LEU A 210 7.54 9.18 -2.93
N VAL A 211 7.71 10.20 -2.10
CA VAL A 211 6.58 11.01 -1.61
C VAL A 211 5.93 11.85 -2.71
N GLU A 212 6.61 12.09 -3.83
CA GLU A 212 6.12 12.85 -4.99
C GLU A 212 5.44 11.94 -6.03
N THR A 213 5.53 10.62 -5.89
CA THR A 213 4.89 9.66 -6.81
C THR A 213 3.37 9.74 -6.72
N GLU A 214 2.69 9.48 -7.83
CA GLU A 214 1.23 9.42 -7.90
C GLU A 214 0.66 8.37 -6.92
N ALA A 215 1.35 7.24 -6.77
CA ALA A 215 0.97 6.18 -5.83
C ALA A 215 1.02 6.67 -4.37
N ALA A 216 2.10 7.32 -3.96
CA ALA A 216 2.21 7.85 -2.61
C ALA A 216 1.22 9.00 -2.35
N GLN A 217 0.99 9.88 -3.34
CA GLN A 217 0.01 10.96 -3.24
C GLN A 217 -1.42 10.46 -3.06
N ALA A 218 -1.78 9.36 -3.74
CA ALA A 218 -3.08 8.71 -3.53
C ALA A 218 -3.24 8.26 -2.07
N LEU A 219 -2.23 7.57 -1.52
CA LEU A 219 -2.25 7.12 -0.14
C LEU A 219 -2.25 8.28 0.86
N TYR A 220 -1.47 9.33 0.61
CA TYR A 220 -1.45 10.53 1.47
C TYR A 220 -2.78 11.25 1.52
N THR A 221 -3.47 11.35 0.39
CA THR A 221 -4.79 11.99 0.34
C THR A 221 -5.79 11.26 1.24
N ASP A 222 -5.70 9.94 1.31
CA ASP A 222 -6.60 9.14 2.12
C ASP A 222 -6.21 9.19 3.61
N ILE A 223 -4.91 9.19 3.94
CA ILE A 223 -4.42 9.49 5.30
C ILE A 223 -4.90 10.88 5.74
N GLN A 224 -4.86 11.90 4.87
CA GLN A 224 -5.38 13.23 5.20
C GLN A 224 -6.86 13.23 5.54
N LYS A 225 -7.68 12.47 4.79
CA LYS A 225 -9.11 12.34 5.07
C LYS A 225 -9.34 11.64 6.40
N LEU A 226 -8.65 10.52 6.65
CA LEU A 226 -8.74 9.78 7.90
C LEU A 226 -8.37 10.64 9.11
N LEU A 227 -7.27 11.40 9.01
CA LEU A 227 -6.83 12.32 10.04
C LEU A 227 -7.87 13.44 10.32
N ARG A 228 -8.55 13.95 9.29
CA ARG A 228 -9.63 14.93 9.45
C ARG A 228 -10.85 14.30 10.13
N GLN A 229 -11.22 13.08 9.76
CA GLN A 229 -12.32 12.34 10.35
C GLN A 229 -12.04 12.06 11.84
N HIS A 230 -10.89 11.49 12.18
CA HIS A 230 -10.50 11.27 13.58
C HIS A 230 -10.51 12.57 14.40
N LYS A 231 -10.04 13.69 13.85
CA LYS A 231 -10.13 15.00 14.53
C LYS A 231 -11.57 15.40 14.84
N GLN A 232 -12.48 15.21 13.88
CA GLN A 232 -13.89 15.52 14.06
C GLN A 232 -14.52 14.59 15.11
N THR A 233 -14.24 13.30 15.02
CA THR A 233 -14.71 12.28 15.98
C THR A 233 -14.24 12.57 17.40
N LEU A 234 -12.95 12.89 17.60
CA LEU A 234 -12.43 13.29 18.90
C LEU A 234 -13.14 14.53 19.44
N THR A 235 -13.36 15.55 18.61
CA THR A 235 -14.10 16.76 19.01
C THR A 235 -15.55 16.44 19.40
N SER A 236 -16.20 15.50 18.71
CA SER A 236 -17.57 15.07 19.07
C SER A 236 -17.61 14.22 20.34
N LEU A 237 -16.62 13.34 20.55
CA LEU A 237 -16.52 12.53 21.76
C LEU A 237 -16.26 13.41 22.99
N GLU A 238 -15.40 14.43 22.87
CA GLU A 238 -15.18 15.43 23.92
C GLU A 238 -16.50 16.11 24.32
N ARG A 239 -17.27 16.63 23.34
CA ARG A 239 -18.56 17.27 23.60
C ARG A 239 -19.62 16.32 24.17
N ALA A 240 -19.55 15.03 23.83
CA ALA A 240 -20.46 14.03 24.36
C ALA A 240 -20.10 13.67 25.81
N ALA A 241 -18.81 13.58 26.13
CA ALA A 241 -18.33 13.33 27.48
C ALA A 241 -18.75 14.45 28.45
N ASP A 242 -18.74 15.71 28.01
CA ASP A 242 -19.21 16.86 28.82
C ASP A 242 -20.72 16.80 29.18
N ARG A 243 -21.49 15.94 28.52
CA ARG A 243 -22.96 15.86 28.64
C ARG A 243 -23.45 14.58 29.32
N VAL A 244 -22.54 13.70 29.72
CA VAL A 244 -22.87 12.37 30.25
C VAL A 244 -22.58 12.35 31.74
N ASP A 245 -23.64 12.17 32.53
CA ASP A 245 -23.53 12.02 33.99
C ASP A 245 -23.33 10.56 34.43
N ASN A 246 -23.61 9.58 33.56
CA ASN A 246 -23.44 8.16 33.85
C ASN A 246 -21.96 7.73 33.75
N PRO A 247 -21.34 7.22 34.83
CA PRO A 247 -19.96 6.75 34.83
C PRO A 247 -19.65 5.68 33.77
N GLU A 248 -20.59 4.78 33.47
CA GLU A 248 -20.38 3.70 32.51
C GLU A 248 -20.29 4.22 31.07
N SER A 249 -21.21 5.10 30.70
CA SER A 249 -21.20 5.77 29.40
C SER A 249 -19.96 6.68 29.23
N ALA A 250 -19.55 7.37 30.31
CA ALA A 250 -18.32 8.17 30.30
C ALA A 250 -17.07 7.30 30.09
N ALA A 251 -16.99 6.14 30.74
CA ALA A 251 -15.90 5.19 30.54
C ALA A 251 -15.86 4.63 29.11
N GLN A 252 -17.01 4.37 28.50
CA GLN A 252 -17.09 3.89 27.11
C GLN A 252 -16.60 4.96 26.10
N LEU A 253 -17.01 6.22 26.28
CA LEU A 253 -16.55 7.33 25.46
C LEU A 253 -15.05 7.58 25.61
N GLN A 254 -14.54 7.48 26.84
CA GLN A 254 -13.10 7.59 27.12
C GLN A 254 -12.31 6.47 26.43
N LYS A 255 -12.77 5.23 26.49
CA LYS A 255 -12.16 4.09 25.80
C LYS A 255 -12.11 4.29 24.28
N GLN A 256 -13.18 4.82 23.68
CA GLN A 256 -13.19 5.16 22.25
C GLN A 256 -12.19 6.28 21.91
N ARG A 257 -12.09 7.30 22.78
CA ARG A 257 -11.13 8.40 22.61
C ARG A 257 -9.69 7.87 22.64
N GLU A 258 -9.35 7.06 23.64
CA GLU A 258 -8.02 6.47 23.79
C GLU A 258 -7.65 5.56 22.61
N ALA A 259 -8.61 4.80 22.08
CA ALA A 259 -8.39 3.99 20.89
C ALA A 259 -8.01 4.85 19.67
N ILE A 260 -8.75 5.92 19.41
CA ILE A 260 -8.47 6.84 18.30
C ILE A 260 -7.14 7.58 18.52
N GLU A 261 -6.84 8.02 19.73
CA GLU A 261 -5.57 8.68 20.06
C GLU A 261 -4.37 7.76 19.86
N SER A 262 -4.50 6.48 20.25
CA SER A 262 -3.49 5.45 20.04
C SER A 262 -3.24 5.17 18.55
N GLU A 263 -4.30 5.09 17.74
CA GLU A 263 -4.21 4.91 16.29
C GLU A 263 -3.54 6.10 15.59
N LEU A 264 -3.89 7.32 15.99
CA LEU A 264 -3.22 8.54 15.54
C LEU A 264 -1.73 8.55 15.89
N ALA A 265 -1.39 8.16 17.13
CA ALA A 265 0.00 8.11 17.60
C ALA A 265 0.87 7.19 16.73
N LYS A 266 0.37 5.99 16.42
CA LYS A 266 1.05 5.02 15.54
C LYS A 266 1.26 5.61 14.14
N THR A 267 0.20 6.15 13.55
CA THR A 267 0.25 6.81 12.22
C THR A 267 1.29 7.93 12.18
N PHE A 268 1.42 8.71 13.26
CA PHE A 268 2.39 9.79 13.36
C PHE A 268 3.83 9.32 13.51
N GLU A 269 4.08 8.27 14.29
CA GLU A 269 5.41 7.71 14.46
C GLU A 269 5.97 7.18 13.13
N GLU A 270 5.14 6.46 12.38
CA GLU A 270 5.50 5.96 11.04
C GLU A 270 5.74 7.11 10.06
N SER A 271 4.87 8.11 10.09
CA SER A 271 5.03 9.29 9.24
C SER A 271 6.31 10.07 9.50
N ARG A 272 6.80 10.06 10.76
CA ARG A 272 8.08 10.66 11.14
C ARG A 272 9.26 9.89 10.57
N LYS A 273 9.22 8.54 10.59
CA LYS A 273 10.24 7.67 10.00
C LYS A 273 10.38 7.92 8.50
N LEU A 274 9.26 8.20 7.84
CA LEU A 274 9.18 8.47 6.39
C LEU A 274 9.47 9.95 6.01
N LYS A 275 9.87 10.79 6.97
CA LYS A 275 10.22 12.23 6.76
C LYS A 275 9.14 13.07 6.05
N ILE A 276 7.86 12.74 6.22
CA ILE A 276 6.77 13.41 5.48
C ILE A 276 6.56 14.85 6.00
N GLY A 277 6.93 15.84 5.19
CA GLY A 277 6.97 17.25 5.58
C GLY A 277 5.61 17.87 5.92
N TRP A 278 4.55 17.50 5.21
CA TRP A 278 3.23 18.09 5.41
C TRP A 278 2.52 17.56 6.68
N LEU A 279 2.75 16.30 7.06
CA LEU A 279 2.25 15.74 8.33
C LEU A 279 2.80 16.53 9.52
N ARG A 280 4.05 17.01 9.45
CA ARG A 280 4.62 17.95 10.44
C ARG A 280 3.87 19.28 10.50
N ARG A 281 3.30 19.76 9.39
CA ARG A 281 2.48 21.00 9.34
C ARG A 281 1.08 20.75 9.90
N PHE A 282 0.48 19.61 9.59
CA PHE A 282 -0.82 19.20 10.13
C PHE A 282 -0.75 18.97 11.65
N LEU A 283 0.34 18.39 12.17
CA LEU A 283 0.62 18.24 13.60
C LEU A 283 0.59 19.57 14.37
N ARG A 284 1.05 20.67 13.76
CA ARG A 284 0.97 22.00 14.39
C ARG A 284 -0.47 22.47 14.64
N LEU A 285 -1.44 21.96 13.88
CA LEU A 285 -2.87 22.28 14.06
C LEU A 285 -3.49 21.57 15.27
N PHE A 286 -2.99 20.38 15.63
CA PHE A 286 -3.35 19.70 16.89
C PHE A 286 -2.67 20.37 18.08
N GLN A 287 -1.43 20.84 17.90
CA GLN A 287 -0.63 21.51 18.92
C GLN A 287 -1.24 22.83 19.43
N LYS A 288 -2.01 23.54 18.60
CA LYS A 288 -2.68 24.80 18.99
C LYS A 288 -3.87 24.60 19.94
N ARG A 289 -4.54 23.43 19.94
CA ARG A 289 -5.66 23.12 20.85
C ARG A 289 -5.20 22.59 22.21
N ALA A 290 -4.04 21.92 22.28
CA ALA A 290 -3.50 21.38 23.53
C ALA A 290 -2.99 22.46 24.52
N ARG A 291 -2.96 23.75 24.14
CA ARG A 291 -2.55 24.86 25.03
C ARG A 291 -3.62 25.25 26.07
N GLY A 292 -4.82 24.65 26.02
CA GLY A 292 -5.93 24.99 26.92
C GLY A 292 -6.56 23.81 27.68
N VAL A 293 -6.11 22.57 27.48
CA VAL A 293 -6.71 21.39 28.13
C VAL A 293 -5.59 20.42 28.51
N SER A 294 -5.50 20.04 29.79
CA SER A 294 -4.46 19.17 30.37
C SER A 294 -4.55 17.69 29.95
N GLY A 295 -5.25 17.37 28.85
CA GLY A 295 -5.70 16.01 28.53
C GLY A 295 -4.93 15.24 27.46
N TYR A 296 -3.85 15.79 26.85
CA TYR A 296 -3.19 15.17 25.69
C TYR A 296 -1.74 14.73 25.95
N PRO A 297 -1.48 13.62 26.65
CA PRO A 297 -0.13 13.17 26.99
C PRO A 297 0.71 12.80 25.75
N VAL A 298 0.12 12.16 24.73
CA VAL A 298 0.86 11.68 23.54
C VAL A 298 1.34 12.84 22.64
N LEU A 299 0.51 13.88 22.47
CA LEU A 299 0.90 15.08 21.72
C LEU A 299 1.86 15.98 22.52
N ALA A 300 1.76 15.98 23.86
CA ALA A 300 2.66 16.71 24.74
C ALA A 300 4.06 16.09 24.80
N GLU A 301 4.17 14.76 24.76
CA GLU A 301 5.44 14.04 24.70
C GLU A 301 6.17 14.27 23.37
N PHE A 302 5.42 14.32 22.26
CA PHE A 302 5.95 14.72 20.94
C PHE A 302 6.49 16.16 20.93
N CYS A 303 5.97 17.04 21.80
CA CYS A 303 6.46 18.39 21.99
C CYS A 303 7.70 18.47 22.90
N ARG A 304 7.79 17.63 23.94
CA ARG A 304 8.97 17.56 24.84
C ARG A 304 10.21 17.06 24.12
N LEU A 305 10.08 16.08 23.23
CA LEU A 305 11.18 15.54 22.41
C LEU A 305 11.77 16.55 21.40
N LYS A 306 11.11 17.69 21.15
CA LYS A 306 11.71 18.81 20.39
C LYS A 306 12.56 19.75 21.23
N ARG A 307 12.36 19.80 22.55
CA ARG A 307 13.10 20.71 23.44
C ARG A 307 14.46 20.15 23.87
N THR A 308 14.68 18.85 23.73
CA THR A 308 15.96 18.20 24.07
C THR A 308 16.98 18.16 22.93
N CYS A 309 16.63 18.62 21.73
CA CYS A 309 17.57 18.70 20.61
C CYS A 309 18.05 20.15 20.44
N HIS A 310 18.77 20.66 21.44
CA HIS A 310 19.61 21.85 21.31
C HIS A 310 21.01 21.42 20.85
N SER A 311 21.16 21.18 19.54
CA SER A 311 22.42 21.46 18.86
C SER A 311 22.10 22.26 17.61
N VAL A 312 22.29 23.57 17.73
CA VAL A 312 22.03 24.58 16.72
C VAL A 312 23.16 24.49 15.69
N ASP A 313 23.02 23.70 14.62
CA ASP A 313 23.95 23.79 13.47
C ASP A 313 23.35 23.39 12.10
N TRP A 314 22.07 23.04 12.01
CA TRP A 314 21.43 22.66 10.73
C TRP A 314 20.58 23.77 10.08
N LEU A 315 20.46 24.95 10.68
CA LEU A 315 19.58 26.03 10.21
C LEU A 315 20.22 27.01 9.18
N ARG A 316 21.47 26.79 8.76
CA ARG A 316 22.13 27.62 7.72
C ARG A 316 22.10 27.04 6.30
N ALA A 317 21.61 25.82 6.09
CA ALA A 317 21.70 25.15 4.77
C ALA A 317 20.45 25.29 3.88
N TRP A 318 19.49 26.17 4.19
CA TRP A 318 18.20 26.22 3.47
C TRP A 318 17.77 27.58 2.94
N TRP A 319 18.67 28.57 2.93
CA TRP A 319 18.45 29.86 2.26
C TRP A 319 19.53 30.08 1.20
N GLY A 320 19.38 29.38 0.06
CA GLY A 320 20.02 29.80 -1.19
C GLY A 320 19.32 31.06 -1.68
N LYS A 321 20.08 32.15 -1.79
CA LYS A 321 19.66 33.42 -2.39
C LYS A 321 19.14 33.22 -3.82
N PRO A 322 18.16 34.02 -4.28
CA PRO A 322 18.15 34.48 -5.66
C PRO A 322 18.82 35.86 -5.75
N VAL A 323 19.75 35.95 -6.70
CA VAL A 323 20.27 37.18 -7.29
C VAL A 323 19.14 37.86 -8.09
N MET A 324 18.93 39.16 -7.87
CA MET A 324 18.44 40.09 -8.89
C MET A 324 19.10 41.46 -8.62
N GLU A 325 20.23 41.71 -9.29
CA GLU A 325 20.55 43.03 -9.89
C GLU A 325 19.51 43.27 -11.01
N ALA A 326 19.11 44.45 -11.49
CA ALA A 326 19.49 45.86 -11.42
C ALA A 326 18.17 46.65 -11.61
N ARG A 327 17.97 47.94 -11.39
CA ARG A 327 18.79 49.16 -11.39
C ARG A 327 18.23 50.10 -10.33
#